data_AF-A0A760GUD3-F1
#
_entry.id   AF-A0A760GUD3-F1
#
_cell.length_a   1.000
_cell.length_b   1.000
_cell.length_c   1.000
_cell.angle_alpha   90.00
_cell.angle_beta   90.00
_cell.angle_gamma   90.00
#
_symmetry.space_group_name_H-M   'P 1'
#
loop_
_entity.id
_entity.type
_entity.pdbx_description
1 polymer ?
#
loop_
_entity_poly.entity_id
_entity_poly.type
_entity_poly.pdbx_seq_one_letter_code
_entity_poly.pdbx_strand_id
1 'polypeptide(L)'
;MITGNGINTVTVNGKVKHITELDDITLCLEWAKLREENNRLYEINNQANRGWRGLILRLIGVNLPDKRTEFTQRILLTRKISGSVMKK
;
A
#
# COMPACT_ATOMS: atom_id res chain seq x y z
N MET A 1 20.42 8.03 -7.80
CA MET A 1 20.80 7.32 -6.56
C MET A 1 19.76 6.22 -6.36
N ILE A 2 20.11 4.95 -6.57
CA ILE A 2 19.21 3.83 -6.25
C ILE A 2 19.22 3.74 -4.73
N THR A 3 18.21 4.32 -4.09
CA THR A 3 17.94 4.05 -2.68
C THR A 3 17.79 2.54 -2.53
N GLY A 4 18.47 1.92 -1.57
CA GLY A 4 18.39 0.48 -1.29
C GLY A 4 17.02 0.01 -0.80
N ASN A 5 15.95 0.73 -1.14
CA ASN A 5 14.58 0.51 -0.71
C ASN A 5 13.96 -0.60 -1.57
N GLY A 6 14.25 -1.85 -1.19
CA GLY A 6 13.56 -3.02 -1.72
C GLY A 6 12.27 -3.33 -0.94
N ILE A 7 11.40 -4.17 -1.51
CA ILE A 7 10.14 -4.62 -0.87
C ILE A 7 10.37 -5.27 0.51
N ASN A 8 11.55 -5.84 0.72
CA ASN A 8 11.95 -6.53 1.95
C ASN A 8 12.86 -5.67 2.85
N THR A 9 12.77 -4.34 2.75
CA THR A 9 13.60 -3.43 3.56
C THR A 9 12.74 -2.42 4.31
N VAL A 10 13.19 -2.04 5.50
CA VAL A 10 12.55 -1.02 6.35
C VAL A 10 13.60 -0.01 6.83
N THR A 11 13.18 1.24 7.09
CA THR A 11 14.09 2.29 7.55
C THR A 11 13.97 2.46 9.06
N VAL A 12 14.95 1.95 9.79
CA VAL A 12 15.00 2.05 11.25
C VAL A 12 16.09 3.06 11.62
N ASN A 13 15.73 4.11 12.36
CA ASN A 13 16.65 5.17 12.80
C ASN A 13 17.47 5.78 11.64
N GLY A 14 16.84 5.99 10.48
CA GLY A 14 17.47 6.56 9.29
C GLY A 14 18.39 5.60 8.52
N LYS A 15 18.47 4.33 8.90
CA LYS A 15 19.22 3.29 8.18
C LYS A 15 18.27 2.28 7.55
N VAL A 16 18.49 1.99 6.26
CA VAL A 16 17.78 0.92 5.55
C VAL A 16 18.33 -0.42 6.04
N LYS A 17 17.43 -1.29 6.51
CA LYS A 17 17.75 -2.65 6.96
C LYS A 17 16.88 -3.65 6.23
N HIS A 18 17.41 -4.84 5.96
CA HIS A 18 16.60 -5.94 5.44
C HIS A 18 15.75 -6.53 6.58
N ILE A 19 14.52 -6.99 6.29
CA ILE A 19 13.60 -7.51 7.32
C ILE A 19 14.17 -8.70 8.13
N THR A 20 15.10 -9.47 7.54
CA THR A 20 15.77 -10.59 8.23
C THR A 20 16.85 -10.15 9.21
N GLU A 21 17.23 -8.88 9.20
CA GLU A 21 18.24 -8.29 10.10
C GLU A 21 17.61 -7.64 11.34
N LEU A 22 16.28 -7.60 11.41
CA LEU A 22 15.52 -7.10 12.55
C LEU A 22 15.17 -8.25 13.50
N ASP A 23 15.18 -7.98 14.79
CA ASP A 23 14.55 -8.86 15.78
C ASP A 23 13.02 -8.81 15.66
N ASP A 24 12.35 -9.85 16.14
CA ASP A 24 10.90 -10.04 16.01
C ASP A 24 10.10 -8.85 16.59
N ILE A 25 10.57 -8.24 17.68
CA ILE A 25 9.88 -7.13 18.34
C ILE A 25 9.99 -5.88 17.48
N THR A 26 11.19 -5.51 17.03
CA THR A 26 11.41 -4.37 16.14
C THR A 26 10.64 -4.54 14.83
N LEU A 27 10.62 -5.77 14.29
CA LEU A 27 9.86 -6.08 13.09
C LEU A 27 8.36 -5.85 13.30
N CYS A 28 7.77 -6.37 14.39
CA CYS A 28 6.36 -6.16 14.71
C CYS A 28 6.00 -4.68 14.90
N LEU A 29 6.85 -3.92 15.58
CA LEU A 29 6.65 -2.49 15.79
C LEU A 29 6.67 -1.71 14.47
N GLU A 30 7.64 -1.98 13.62
CA GLU A 30 7.74 -1.32 12.32
C GLU A 30 6.57 -1.70 11.40
N TRP A 31 6.14 -2.96 11.42
CA TRP A 31 4.93 -3.39 10.72
C TRP A 31 3.68 -2.67 11.22
N ALA A 32 3.52 -2.52 12.53
CA ALA A 32 2.39 -1.82 13.12
C ALA A 32 2.37 -0.35 12.69
N LYS A 33 3.53 0.31 12.75
CA LYS A 33 3.71 1.70 12.31
C LYS A 33 3.39 1.87 10.82
N LEU A 34 3.95 1.04 9.95
CA LEU A 34 3.67 1.06 8.51
C LEU A 34 2.18 0.86 8.22
N ARG A 35 1.52 -0.04 8.97
CA ARG A 35 0.07 -0.29 8.83
C ARG A 35 -0.75 0.93 9.24
N GLU A 36 -0.36 1.62 10.30
CA GLU A 36 -1.01 2.85 10.76
C GLU A 36 -0.84 3.99 9.75
N GLU A 37 0.39 4.25 9.31
CA GLU A 37 0.69 5.28 8.30
C GLU A 37 -0.07 5.03 7.00
N ASN A 38 -0.10 3.78 6.54
CA ASN A 38 -0.86 3.38 5.36
C ASN A 38 -2.37 3.60 5.56
N ASN A 39 -2.92 3.27 6.73
CA ASN A 39 -4.33 3.51 7.03
C ASN A 39 -4.68 5.01 7.04
N ARG A 40 -3.77 5.84 7.57
CA ARG A 40 -3.92 7.30 7.58
C ARG A 40 -3.93 7.89 6.16
N LEU A 41 -3.09 7.38 5.27
CA LEU A 41 -3.09 7.78 3.85
C LEU A 41 -4.45 7.48 3.18
N TYR A 42 -5.02 6.29 3.42
CA TYR A 42 -6.34 5.97 2.88
C TYR A 42 -7.45 6.83 3.49
N GLU A 43 -7.35 7.20 4.77
CA GLU A 43 -8.33 8.11 5.38
C GLU A 43 -8.32 9.48 4.68
N ILE A 44 -7.13 10.03 4.43
CA ILE A 44 -6.96 11.29 3.70
C ILE A 44 -7.51 11.17 2.28
N ASN A 45 -7.20 10.08 1.56
CA ASN A 45 -7.75 9.83 0.22
C ASN A 45 -9.28 9.74 0.24
N ASN A 46 -9.85 9.05 1.24
CA ASN A 46 -11.30 8.95 1.41
C ASN A 46 -11.92 10.33 1.66
N GLN A 47 -11.31 11.18 2.48
CA GLN A 47 -11.76 12.54 2.69
C GLN A 47 -11.69 13.38 1.40
N ALA A 48 -10.61 13.27 0.63
CA ALA A 48 -10.45 13.97 -0.64
C ALA A 48 -11.45 13.51 -1.71
N ASN A 49 -11.78 12.22 -1.72
CA ASN A 49 -12.76 11.61 -2.63
C ASN A 49 -14.23 11.91 -2.27
N ARG A 50 -14.52 12.59 -1.16
CA ARG A 50 -15.91 12.86 -0.72
C ARG A 50 -16.49 14.13 -1.33
N GLY A 51 -17.79 14.07 -1.62
CA GLY A 51 -18.60 15.21 -2.06
C GLY A 51 -18.09 15.83 -3.36
N TRP A 52 -18.20 17.16 -3.46
CA TRP A 52 -17.81 17.94 -4.63
C TRP A 52 -16.31 17.83 -4.98
N ARG A 53 -15.44 17.59 -3.99
CA ARG A 53 -13.99 17.39 -4.22
C ARG A 53 -13.73 16.11 -5.04
N GLY A 54 -14.41 15.02 -4.70
CA GLY A 54 -14.36 13.78 -5.47
C GLY A 54 -14.88 13.93 -6.90
N LEU A 55 -15.91 14.76 -7.10
CA LEU A 55 -16.42 15.07 -8.43
C LEU A 55 -15.36 15.81 -9.27
N ILE A 56 -14.70 16.82 -8.70
CA ILE A 56 -13.62 17.56 -9.37
C ILE A 56 -12.46 16.63 -9.72
N LEU A 57 -12.01 15.78 -8.79
CA LEU A 57 -10.94 14.81 -9.02
C LEU A 57 -11.26 13.91 -10.23
N ARG A 58 -12.50 13.41 -10.32
CA ARG A 58 -12.94 12.60 -11.47
C ARG A 58 -12.95 13.38 -12.79
N LEU A 59 -13.36 14.65 -12.76
CA LEU A 59 -13.40 15.49 -13.96
C LEU A 59 -12.00 15.78 -14.52
N ILE A 60 -11.00 15.91 -13.64
CA ILE A 60 -9.59 16.09 -14.05
C ILE A 60 -8.85 14.77 -14.29
N GLY A 61 -9.56 13.63 -14.26
CA GLY A 61 -8.97 12.31 -14.48
C GLY A 61 -8.09 11.78 -13.35
N VAL A 62 -8.16 12.35 -12.15
CA VAL A 62 -7.43 11.90 -10.96
C VAL A 62 -8.26 10.88 -10.19
N ASN A 63 -7.68 9.70 -9.97
CA ASN A 63 -8.30 8.64 -9.16
C ASN A 63 -7.44 8.37 -7.92
N LEU A 64 -7.89 8.83 -6.76
CA LEU A 64 -7.20 8.53 -5.51
C LEU A 64 -7.62 7.14 -5.00
N PRO A 65 -6.67 6.25 -4.69
CA PRO A 65 -6.97 4.92 -4.22
C PRO A 65 -7.66 4.95 -2.86
N ASP A 66 -8.73 4.15 -2.74
CA ASP A 66 -9.40 3.85 -1.48
C ASP A 66 -9.06 2.42 -1.06
N LYS A 67 -9.00 2.19 0.26
CA LYS A 67 -8.61 0.90 0.86
C LYS A 67 -9.48 -0.25 0.34
N ARG A 68 -10.76 0.01 0.08
CA ARG A 68 -11.71 -0.99 -0.42
C ARG A 68 -11.44 -1.35 -1.89
N THR A 69 -11.09 -0.35 -2.70
CA THR A 69 -10.79 -0.50 -4.12
C THR A 69 -9.49 -1.26 -4.33
N GLU A 70 -8.44 -0.93 -3.59
CA GLU A 70 -7.15 -1.64 -3.70
C GLU A 70 -7.25 -3.09 -3.25
N PHE A 71 -7.98 -3.37 -2.17
CA PHE A 71 -8.23 -4.75 -1.73
C PHE A 71 -8.95 -5.57 -2.80
N THR A 72 -9.98 -4.99 -3.42
CA THR A 72 -10.73 -5.65 -4.51
C THR A 72 -9.86 -5.87 -5.74
N GLN A 73 -9.07 -4.88 -6.15
CA GLN A 73 -8.15 -5.00 -7.28
C GLN A 73 -7.09 -6.09 -7.03
N ARG A 74 -6.54 -6.16 -5.81
CA ARG A 74 -5.63 -7.22 -5.42
C ARG A 74 -6.27 -8.59 -5.55
N ILE A 75 -7.48 -8.80 -5.02
CA ILE A 75 -8.21 -10.07 -5.15
C ILE A 75 -8.44 -10.42 -6.63
N LEU A 76 -8.85 -9.44 -7.44
CA LEU A 76 -9.09 -9.65 -8.87
C LEU A 76 -7.81 -10.04 -9.61
N LEU A 77 -6.69 -9.41 -9.30
CA LEU A 77 -5.38 -9.77 -9.85
C LEU A 77 -4.99 -11.20 -9.46
N THR A 78 -5.14 -11.58 -8.18
CA THR A 78 -4.84 -12.94 -7.72
C THR A 78 -5.71 -13.99 -8.40
N ARG A 79 -7.01 -13.71 -8.58
CA ARG A 79 -7.93 -14.59 -9.32
C ARG A 79 -7.57 -14.69 -10.81
N LYS A 80 -7.20 -13.59 -11.45
CA LYS A 80 -6.79 -13.57 -12.86
C LYS A 80 -5.52 -14.39 -13.09
N ILE A 81 -4.55 -14.29 -12.18
CA ILE A 81 -3.31 -15.09 -12.23
C ILE A 81 -3.64 -16.58 -12.05
N SER A 82 -4.45 -16.93 -11.04
CA SER A 82 -4.84 -18.33 -10.79
C SER A 82 -5.60 -18.96 -11.97
N GLY A 83 -6.58 -18.25 -12.54
CA GLY A 83 -7.31 -18.71 -13.72
C GLY A 83 -6.44 -18.82 -14.98
N SER A 84 -5.39 -18.02 -15.09
CA SER A 84 -4.42 -18.11 -16.20
C SER A 84 -3.44 -19.26 -16.02
N VAL A 85 -3.13 -19.66 -14.79
CA VAL A 85 -2.27 -20.82 -14.46
C VAL A 85 -3.03 -22.14 -14.65
N MET A 86 -4.33 -22.19 -14.34
CA MET A 86 -5.17 -23.39 -14.49
C MET A 86 -5.56 -23.74 -15.93
N LYS A 87 -5.30 -22.84 -16.90
CA LYS A 87 -5.61 -23.05 -18.33
C LYS A 87 -4.47 -23.75 -19.11
N LYS A 88 -3.49 -24.33 -18.43
CA LYS A 88 -2.32 -24.98 -19.03
C LYS A 88 -2.38 -26.49 -18.87
#